data_AF-A0A6H5JWS1-F1
#
_entry.id   AF-A0A6H5JWS1-F1
#
_cell.length_a   1.000
_cell.length_b   1.000
_cell.length_c   1.000
_cell.angle_alpha   90.00
_cell.angle_beta   90.00
_cell.angle_gamma   90.00
#
_symmetry.space_group_name_H-M   'P 1'
#
loop_
_entity.id
_entity.type
_entity.pdbx_description
1 polymer ?
#
loop_
_entity_poly.entity_id
_entity_poly.type
_entity_poly.pdbx_seq_one_letter_code
_entity_poly.pdbx_strand_id
1 'polypeptide(L)'
;MSGSVADRVPYLLYGIYAVWTCAFTYPVLAHWAWSDDGWMSQAVGGIGNCGVLDFAGSGVVHCFAGTATLMWAYLLPDRAGRFVGKATGRVNSVNFGYGFALQDRTQQALGMFLLWLGW
;
A
#
# COMPACT_ATOMS: atom_id res chain seq x y z
N MET A 1 -1.77 -3.09 1.34
CA MET A 1 -2.69 -1.93 1.15
C MET A 1 -3.77 -1.82 2.22
N SER A 2 -4.44 -2.90 2.63
CA SER A 2 -5.49 -2.90 3.67
C SER A 2 -5.12 -2.18 4.98
N GLY A 3 -3.88 -2.32 5.45
CA GLY A 3 -3.42 -1.66 6.68
C GLY A 3 -3.49 -0.13 6.64
N SER A 4 -3.35 0.50 5.46
CA SER A 4 -3.42 1.96 5.37
C SER A 4 -4.83 2.46 5.64
N VAL A 5 -5.85 1.77 5.11
CA VAL A 5 -7.25 2.16 5.24
C VAL A 5 -7.92 1.62 6.51
N ALA A 6 -7.25 0.73 7.26
CA ALA A 6 -7.70 0.16 8.54
C ALA A 6 -8.43 1.17 9.45
N ASP A 7 -9.50 0.71 10.09
CA ASP A 7 -10.37 1.43 11.04
C ASP A 7 -11.17 2.63 10.47
N ARG A 8 -11.10 2.90 9.16
CA ARG A 8 -11.74 4.06 8.53
C ARG A 8 -12.67 3.75 7.37
N VAL A 9 -12.62 2.51 6.88
CA VAL A 9 -13.38 2.06 5.72
C VAL A 9 -14.31 0.92 6.15
N PRO A 10 -15.51 0.76 5.56
CA PRO A 10 -16.37 -0.40 5.83
C PRO A 10 -15.77 -1.69 5.26
N TYR A 11 -15.96 -2.83 5.95
CA TYR A 11 -15.41 -4.14 5.52
C TYR A 11 -15.73 -4.50 4.06
N LEU A 12 -16.95 -4.21 3.60
CA LEU A 12 -17.36 -4.47 2.21
C LEU A 12 -16.47 -3.72 1.20
N LEU A 13 -16.11 -2.47 1.48
CA LEU A 13 -15.22 -1.71 0.60
C LEU A 13 -13.81 -2.30 0.56
N TYR A 14 -13.32 -2.93 1.64
CA TYR A 14 -12.06 -3.69 1.57
C TYR A 14 -12.15 -4.86 0.61
N GLY A 15 -13.26 -5.62 0.67
CA GLY A 15 -13.48 -6.75 -0.22
C GLY A 15 -13.50 -6.33 -1.68
N ILE A 16 -14.29 -5.30 -2.00
CA ILE A 16 -14.36 -4.74 -3.37
C ILE A 16 -13.00 -4.24 -3.83
N TYR A 17 -12.28 -3.49 -2.98
CA TYR A 17 -10.95 -2.98 -3.29
C TYR A 17 -9.93 -4.11 -3.53
N ALA A 18 -9.97 -5.16 -2.72
CA ALA A 18 -9.09 -6.32 -2.87
C ALA A 18 -9.37 -7.05 -4.18
N VAL A 19 -10.64 -7.34 -4.49
CA VAL A 19 -11.03 -7.99 -5.75
C VAL A 19 -10.63 -7.13 -6.94
N TRP A 20 -10.90 -5.83 -6.92
CA TRP A 20 -10.52 -4.92 -8.01
C TRP A 20 -9.01 -4.88 -8.23
N THR A 21 -8.24 -4.78 -7.14
CA THR A 21 -6.77 -4.77 -7.22
C THR A 21 -6.24 -6.09 -7.77
N CYS A 22 -6.74 -7.23 -7.29
CA CYS A 22 -6.26 -8.55 -7.70
C CYS A 22 -6.73 -8.97 -9.10
N ALA A 23 -7.96 -8.64 -9.49
CA ALA A 23 -8.56 -9.08 -10.76
C ALA A 23 -8.28 -8.14 -11.92
N PHE A 24 -7.96 -6.86 -11.65
CA PHE A 24 -7.77 -5.86 -12.70
C PHE A 24 -6.45 -5.10 -12.56
N THR A 25 -6.28 -4.30 -11.50
CA THR A 25 -5.15 -3.35 -11.46
C THR A 25 -3.79 -4.06 -11.45
N TYR A 26 -3.63 -5.09 -10.64
CA TYR A 26 -2.38 -5.84 -10.55
C TYR A 26 -2.07 -6.63 -11.82
N PRO A 27 -3.00 -7.42 -12.41
CA PRO A 27 -2.75 -8.10 -13.69
C PRO A 27 -2.36 -7.15 -14.82
N VAL A 28 -2.99 -5.97 -14.92
CA VAL A 28 -2.65 -4.97 -15.93
C VAL A 28 -1.22 -4.45 -15.74
N LEU A 29 -0.85 -4.07 -14.51
CA LEU A 29 0.51 -3.57 -14.22
C LEU A 29 1.57 -4.65 -14.41
N ALA A 30 1.30 -5.87 -13.96
CA ALA A 30 2.18 -7.02 -14.14
C ALA A 30 2.36 -7.31 -15.64
N HIS A 31 1.29 -7.29 -16.43
CA HIS A 31 1.38 -7.47 -17.88
C HIS A 31 2.25 -6.40 -18.53
N TRP A 32 2.11 -5.12 -18.15
CA TRP A 32 2.89 -4.05 -18.76
C TRP A 32 4.39 -4.21 -18.57
N ALA A 33 4.84 -4.65 -17.39
CA ALA A 33 6.27 -4.72 -17.06
C ALA A 33 6.90 -6.12 -17.24
N TRP A 34 6.13 -7.19 -17.05
CA TRP A 34 6.63 -8.57 -17.00
C TRP A 34 6.14 -9.47 -18.12
N SER A 35 5.16 -9.06 -18.92
CA SER A 35 4.79 -9.84 -20.11
C SER A 35 5.83 -9.66 -21.22
N ASP A 36 6.00 -10.69 -22.04
CA ASP A 36 6.90 -10.65 -23.21
C ASP A 36 6.44 -9.62 -24.25
N ASP A 37 5.15 -9.28 -24.27
CA ASP A 37 4.53 -8.27 -25.13
C ASP A 37 4.09 -7.00 -24.37
N GLY A 38 4.46 -6.89 -23.09
CA GLY A 38 4.15 -5.73 -22.26
C GLY A 38 4.88 -4.49 -22.74
N TRP A 39 4.19 -3.37 -22.94
CA TRP A 39 4.78 -2.16 -23.51
C TRP A 39 5.94 -1.53 -22.70
N MET A 40 6.08 -1.85 -21.41
CA MET A 40 7.23 -1.43 -20.58
C MET A 40 8.28 -2.53 -20.43
N SER A 41 8.00 -3.73 -20.91
CA SER A 41 8.86 -4.90 -20.76
C SER A 41 10.18 -4.72 -21.50
N GLN A 42 11.24 -5.31 -20.96
CA GLN A 42 12.52 -5.40 -21.66
C GLN A 42 12.42 -6.19 -22.97
N ALA A 43 11.50 -7.16 -23.05
CA ALA A 43 11.39 -8.06 -24.21
C ALA A 43 11.03 -7.33 -25.52
N VAL A 44 10.24 -6.25 -25.46
CA VAL A 44 9.85 -5.43 -26.61
C VAL A 44 10.64 -4.13 -26.73
N GLY A 45 11.67 -3.94 -25.92
CA GLY A 45 12.46 -2.71 -25.90
C GLY A 45 11.82 -1.53 -25.15
N GLY A 46 10.67 -1.73 -24.50
CA GLY A 46 10.04 -0.74 -23.63
C GLY A 46 9.80 0.64 -24.27
N ILE A 47 10.01 1.70 -23.48
CA ILE A 47 9.79 3.09 -23.92
C ILE A 47 11.11 3.65 -24.46
N GLY A 48 11.17 3.92 -25.75
CA GLY A 48 12.35 4.53 -26.36
C GLY A 48 13.58 3.62 -26.34
N ASN A 49 13.40 2.32 -26.56
CA ASN A 49 14.42 1.27 -26.47
C ASN A 49 14.97 1.02 -25.05
N CYS A 50 14.24 1.48 -24.02
CA CYS A 50 14.53 1.22 -22.61
C CYS A 50 13.34 0.51 -21.94
N GLY A 51 13.51 -0.77 -21.62
CA GLY A 51 12.55 -1.54 -20.81
C GLY A 51 12.81 -1.46 -19.31
N VAL A 52 11.76 -1.65 -18.53
CA VAL A 52 11.81 -1.66 -17.06
C VAL A 52 12.57 -2.88 -16.54
N LEU A 53 13.49 -2.64 -15.61
CA LEU A 53 14.14 -3.67 -14.81
C LEU A 53 13.42 -3.79 -13.46
N ASP A 54 12.57 -4.79 -13.34
CA ASP A 54 11.91 -5.12 -12.08
C ASP A 54 11.93 -6.63 -11.87
N PHE A 55 12.90 -7.14 -11.11
CA PHE A 55 13.12 -8.59 -10.98
C PHE A 55 12.03 -9.29 -10.14
N ALA A 56 11.64 -8.66 -9.02
CA ALA A 56 10.77 -9.28 -8.01
C ALA A 56 9.62 -8.35 -7.55
N GLY A 57 9.44 -7.19 -8.18
CA GLY A 57 8.25 -6.36 -7.99
C GLY A 57 8.50 -5.09 -7.17
N SER A 58 9.71 -4.54 -7.17
CA SER A 58 9.98 -3.24 -6.54
C SER A 58 9.04 -2.16 -7.09
N GLY A 59 8.82 -2.15 -8.41
CA GLY A 59 7.88 -1.28 -9.09
C GLY A 59 6.44 -1.78 -9.00
N VAL A 60 6.18 -2.93 -9.65
CA VAL A 60 4.81 -3.42 -9.88
C VAL A 60 4.08 -3.91 -8.64
N VAL A 61 4.81 -4.31 -7.58
CA VAL A 61 4.23 -4.68 -6.28
C VAL A 61 4.39 -3.54 -5.28
N HIS A 62 5.62 -3.16 -4.95
CA HIS A 62 5.90 -2.30 -3.80
C HIS A 62 5.65 -0.81 -4.05
N CYS A 63 6.18 -0.23 -5.14
CA CYS A 63 5.93 1.17 -5.47
C CYS A 63 4.45 1.40 -5.81
N PHE A 64 3.81 0.49 -6.55
CA PHE A 64 2.37 0.55 -6.80
C PHE A 64 1.58 0.51 -5.48
N ALA A 65 1.84 -0.46 -4.60
CA ALA A 65 1.18 -0.52 -3.30
C ALA A 65 1.44 0.72 -2.45
N GLY A 66 2.67 1.20 -2.40
CA GLY A 66 3.07 2.40 -1.69
C GLY A 66 2.30 3.64 -2.16
N THR A 67 2.31 3.91 -3.47
CA THR A 67 1.63 5.06 -4.07
C THR A 67 0.10 4.99 -3.89
N ALA A 68 -0.51 3.82 -4.09
CA ALA A 68 -1.94 3.66 -3.84
C ALA A 68 -2.29 3.92 -2.36
N THR A 69 -1.48 3.40 -1.43
CA THR A 69 -1.70 3.67 0.01
C THR A 69 -1.46 5.12 0.40
N LEU A 70 -0.54 5.82 -0.27
CA LEU A 70 -0.33 7.24 -0.10
C LEU A 70 -1.56 8.05 -0.53
N MET A 71 -2.15 7.71 -1.69
CA MET A 71 -3.39 8.33 -2.15
C MET A 71 -4.55 8.08 -1.17
N TRP A 72 -4.68 6.85 -0.65
CA TRP A 72 -5.66 6.56 0.40
C TRP A 72 -5.43 7.35 1.68
N ALA A 73 -4.17 7.53 2.08
CA ALA A 73 -3.83 8.33 3.26
C ALA A 73 -4.16 9.82 3.07
N TYR A 74 -4.08 10.33 1.84
CA TYR A 74 -4.46 11.69 1.49
C TYR A 74 -5.98 11.91 1.42
N LEU A 75 -6.71 10.96 0.84
CA LEU A 75 -8.16 11.10 0.63
C LEU A 75 -8.99 10.81 1.87
N LEU A 76 -8.54 9.89 2.75
CA LEU A 76 -9.28 9.54 3.96
C LEU A 76 -9.02 10.55 5.08
N PRO A 77 -10.03 10.83 5.91
CA PRO A 77 -9.82 11.59 7.14
C PRO A 77 -8.81 10.87 8.03
N ASP A 78 -8.16 11.62 8.93
CA ASP A 78 -7.32 11.03 9.95
C ASP A 78 -8.11 10.07 10.82
N ARG A 79 -7.40 9.09 11.39
CA ARG A 79 -8.03 8.19 12.36
C ARG A 79 -8.47 9.00 13.58
N ALA A 80 -9.69 8.75 14.04
CA ALA A 80 -10.27 9.46 15.17
C ALA A 80 -9.31 9.46 16.37
N GLY A 81 -9.08 10.65 16.95
CA GLY A 81 -8.19 10.80 18.10
C GLY A 81 -6.70 10.61 17.80
N ARG A 82 -6.25 10.53 16.53
CA ARG A 82 -4.82 10.43 16.19
C ARG A 82 -4.08 11.76 16.32
N PHE A 83 -4.74 12.86 15.97
CA PHE A 83 -4.16 14.20 15.99
C PHE A 83 -5.03 15.13 16.86
N VAL A 84 -4.41 15.76 17.86
CA VAL A 84 -5.05 16.79 18.69
C VAL A 84 -4.51 18.17 18.31
N GLY A 85 -5.30 19.23 18.54
CA GLY A 85 -4.87 20.60 18.28
C GLY A 85 -4.87 21.02 16.81
N LYS A 86 -5.55 20.27 15.92
CA LYS A 86 -5.74 20.69 14.51
C LYS A 86 -6.34 22.10 14.39
N ALA A 87 -7.31 22.44 15.24
CA ALA A 87 -7.96 23.74 15.25
C ALA A 87 -7.06 24.89 15.77
N THR A 88 -6.01 24.58 16.53
CA THR A 88 -5.11 25.56 17.15
C THR A 88 -3.77 25.71 16.41
N GLY A 89 -3.62 25.06 15.25
CA GLY A 89 -2.40 25.09 14.44
C GLY A 89 -1.20 24.31 15.02
N ARG A 90 -1.35 23.70 16.20
CA ARG A 90 -0.36 22.84 16.83
C ARG A 90 -0.81 21.40 16.77
N VAL A 91 -0.44 20.72 15.69
CA VAL A 91 -0.72 19.29 15.53
C VAL A 91 0.26 18.51 16.39
N ASN A 92 -0.19 18.08 17.57
CA ASN A 92 0.54 17.11 18.36
C ASN A 92 -0.04 15.72 18.08
N SER A 93 0.83 14.75 17.78
CA SER A 93 0.44 13.34 17.81
C SER A 93 0.15 12.97 19.26
N VAL A 94 -1.08 12.54 19.55
CA VAL A 94 -1.42 12.07 20.90
C VAL A 94 -0.68 10.77 21.18
N ASN A 95 -0.10 10.69 22.38
CA ASN A 95 0.53 9.48 22.87
C ASN A 95 -0.52 8.37 23.05
N PHE A 96 -0.11 7.12 22.83
CA PHE A 96 -0.92 5.89 22.78
C PHE A 96 -1.74 5.62 24.06
N GLY A 97 -2.82 6.37 24.28
CA GLY A 97 -3.67 6.24 25.48
C GLY A 97 -5.18 6.28 25.24
N TYR A 98 -5.66 6.71 24.07
CA TYR A 98 -7.09 6.82 23.79
C TYR A 98 -7.42 6.22 22.42
N GLY A 99 -7.99 5.01 22.40
CA GLY A 99 -8.85 4.54 21.31
C GLY A 99 -8.23 3.76 20.14
N PHE A 100 -6.90 3.62 20.04
CA PHE A 100 -6.31 2.65 19.11
C PHE A 100 -6.08 1.33 19.84
N ALA A 101 -6.36 0.20 19.19
CA ALA A 101 -5.96 -1.11 19.71
C ALA A 101 -4.47 -1.05 20.05
N LEU A 102 -4.12 -1.44 21.28
CA LEU A 102 -2.72 -1.45 21.74
C LEU A 102 -1.90 -2.24 20.73
N GLN A 103 -0.86 -1.59 20.20
CA GLN A 103 0.07 -2.23 19.29
C GLN A 103 0.87 -3.29 20.05
N ASP A 104 0.69 -4.56 19.71
CA ASP A 104 1.46 -5.65 20.30
C ASP A 104 2.82 -5.76 19.62
N ARG A 105 3.88 -5.47 20.37
CA ARG A 105 5.28 -5.57 19.90
C ARG A 105 5.64 -7.01 19.50
N THR A 106 5.03 -8.00 20.13
CA THR A 106 5.22 -9.41 19.79
C THR A 106 4.66 -9.71 18.41
N GLN A 107 3.46 -9.22 18.10
CA GLN A 107 2.85 -9.39 16.78
C GLN A 107 3.60 -8.61 15.69
N GLN A 108 4.13 -7.43 16.01
CA GLN A 108 4.98 -6.68 15.07
C GLN A 108 6.28 -7.43 14.74
N ALA A 109 6.96 -7.98 15.75
CA ALA A 109 8.17 -8.77 15.55
C ALA A 109 7.88 -10.06 14.79
N LEU A 110 6.80 -10.77 15.12
CA LEU A 110 6.36 -11.96 14.40
C LEU A 110 6.03 -11.64 12.94
N GLY A 111 5.27 -10.57 12.69
CA GLY A 111 4.93 -10.12 11.34
C GLY A 111 6.17 -9.75 10.52
N MET A 112 7.13 -9.03 11.12
CA MET A 112 8.40 -8.72 10.47
C MET A 112 9.19 -9.99 10.11
N PHE A 113 9.28 -10.94 11.03
CA PHE A 113 9.97 -12.21 10.77
C PHE A 113 9.30 -13.01 9.65
N LEU A 114 7.96 -13.09 9.62
CA LEU A 114 7.22 -13.76 8.55
C LEU A 114 7.41 -13.08 7.19
N LEU A 115 7.41 -11.74 7.16
CA LEU A 115 7.67 -10.99 5.94
C LEU A 115 9.09 -11.22 5.44
N TRP A 116 10.08 -11.22 6.33
CA TRP A 116 11.48 -11.51 5.98
C TRP A 116 11.67 -12.95 5.49
N LEU A 117 11.00 -13.93 6.11
CA LEU A 117 11.10 -15.33 5.71
C LEU A 117 10.46 -15.59 4.33
N GLY A 118 9.40 -14.87 3.99
CA GLY A 118 8.68 -15.02 2.72
C GLY A 118 9.21 -14.16 1.57
N TRP A 119 10.20 -13.30 1.82
CA TRP A 119 10.78 -12.37 0.86
C TRP A 119 12.15 -12.87 0.39
#